data_AF-A0A5B9QDS3-F1
#
_entry.id   AF-A0A5B9QDS3-F1
#
_cell.length_a   1.000
_cell.length_b   1.000
_cell.length_c   1.000
_cell.angle_alpha   90.00
_cell.angle_beta   90.00
_cell.angle_gamma   90.00
#
_symmetry.space_group_name_H-M   'P 1'
#
loop_
_entity.id
_entity.type
_entity.pdbx_description
1 polymer ?
#
loop_
_entity_poly.entity_id
_entity_poly.type
_entity_poly.pdbx_seq_one_letter_code
_entity_poly.pdbx_strand_id
1 'polypeptide(L)'
;MNILAQIEALKQEVVQLSSQLAEAEQHSRVARKLLRKAKLRALYLRFAQALRAPAKEYSLWFPGVLIVGSFLGAAIAFVLLFLLGLSATSLAIGTSLAAVAMLGFLTRAIISPATSTLAKLIAEQQTIKAQLRQDLIQWEGESEDRRRRIETTKSTINELADSNRIEREQLLKENWKTMQGTEWQEFLVKVFEALGASAQMARTTGDEGVDLLVRFGEMMIAVQAKGFVGSVDKEAIQQVVAGKAHYGCDRAAVITNSRFSAPARSIALGHSCFLIGEQEFPAFVMGSNLEMFQ
;
A
#
# COMPACT_ATOMS: atom_id res chain seq x y z
N MET A 1 -16.62 -17.83 1.26
CA MET A 1 -16.21 -16.49 1.72
C MET A 1 -16.65 -15.52 0.63
N ASN A 2 -17.40 -14.47 0.96
CA ASN A 2 -17.93 -13.56 -0.06
C ASN A 2 -16.76 -12.79 -0.75
N ILE A 3 -16.87 -12.53 -2.06
CA ILE A 3 -15.89 -11.76 -2.86
C ILE A 3 -15.51 -10.43 -2.17
N LEU A 4 -16.47 -9.71 -1.58
CA LEU A 4 -16.16 -8.46 -0.88
C LEU A 4 -15.27 -8.68 0.36
N ALA A 5 -15.52 -9.74 1.13
CA ALA A 5 -14.68 -10.09 2.27
C ALA A 5 -13.27 -10.51 1.82
N GLN A 6 -13.15 -11.17 0.67
CA GLN A 6 -11.86 -11.50 0.07
C GLN A 6 -11.10 -10.24 -0.37
N ILE A 7 -11.77 -9.30 -1.05
CA ILE A 7 -11.18 -8.01 -1.44
C ILE A 7 -10.69 -7.25 -0.20
N GLU A 8 -11.48 -7.23 0.87
CA GLU A 8 -11.10 -6.52 2.10
C GLU A 8 -9.89 -7.17 2.79
N ALA A 9 -9.85 -8.51 2.85
CA ALA A 9 -8.69 -9.24 3.36
C ALA A 9 -7.41 -8.93 2.56
N LEU A 10 -7.51 -8.90 1.22
CA LEU A 10 -6.37 -8.56 0.35
C LEU A 10 -5.94 -7.09 0.52
N LYS A 11 -6.87 -6.17 0.74
CA LYS A 11 -6.53 -4.76 1.07
C LYS A 11 -5.76 -4.67 2.37
N GLN A 12 -6.18 -5.38 3.41
CA GLN A 12 -5.45 -5.44 4.69
C GLN A 12 -4.05 -6.01 4.50
N GLU A 13 -3.91 -7.05 3.67
CA GLU A 13 -2.61 -7.61 3.30
C GLU A 13 -1.72 -6.56 2.60
N VAL A 14 -2.26 -5.80 1.64
CA VAL A 14 -1.53 -4.70 0.99
C VAL A 14 -1.06 -3.65 1.99
N VAL A 15 -1.90 -3.29 2.96
CA VAL A 15 -1.51 -2.35 4.03
C VAL A 15 -0.34 -2.91 4.85
N GLN A 16 -0.44 -4.18 5.29
CA GLN A 16 0.62 -4.83 6.05
C GLN A 16 1.95 -4.90 5.25
N LEU A 17 1.89 -5.33 3.99
CA LEU A 17 3.05 -5.40 3.10
C LEU A 17 3.66 -4.02 2.85
N SER A 18 2.83 -2.97 2.74
CA SER A 18 3.31 -1.61 2.54
C SER A 18 4.09 -1.07 3.75
N SER A 19 3.67 -1.41 4.97
CA SER A 19 4.40 -1.08 6.19
C SER A 19 5.76 -1.77 6.23
N GLN A 20 5.79 -3.07 5.95
CA GLN A 20 7.05 -3.84 5.91
C GLN A 20 7.99 -3.37 4.80
N LEU A 21 7.44 -2.96 3.65
CA LEU A 21 8.23 -2.36 2.57
C LEU A 21 8.89 -1.06 3.03
N ALA A 22 8.16 -0.19 3.73
CA ALA A 22 8.69 1.07 4.23
C ALA A 22 9.85 0.83 5.23
N GLU A 23 9.71 -0.14 6.12
CA GLU A 23 10.78 -0.56 7.05
C GLU A 23 12.03 -1.04 6.30
N ALA A 24 11.86 -1.95 5.32
CA ALA A 24 12.96 -2.47 4.52
C ALA A 24 13.67 -1.36 3.71
N GLU A 25 12.92 -0.43 3.12
CA GLU A 25 13.49 0.72 2.43
C GLU A 25 14.27 1.63 3.38
N GLN A 26 13.78 1.82 4.61
CA GLN A 26 14.50 2.57 5.65
C GLN A 26 15.83 1.89 6.01
N HIS A 27 15.83 0.58 6.22
CA HIS A 27 17.04 -0.20 6.47
C HIS A 27 18.04 -0.11 5.31
N SER A 28 17.56 -0.26 4.06
CA SER A 28 18.38 -0.07 2.85
C SER A 28 19.01 1.34 2.79
N ARG A 29 18.24 2.40 3.09
CA ARG A 29 18.76 3.78 3.11
C ARG A 29 19.86 3.96 4.16
N VAL A 30 19.68 3.40 5.36
CA VAL A 30 20.70 3.45 6.43
C VAL A 30 21.94 2.67 6.01
N ALA A 31 21.78 1.44 5.52
CA ALA A 31 22.87 0.60 5.05
C ALA A 31 23.68 1.28 3.92
N ARG A 32 23.02 1.94 2.95
CA ARG A 32 23.71 2.73 1.91
C ARG A 32 24.56 3.86 2.49
N LYS A 33 24.04 4.60 3.47
CA LYS A 33 24.78 5.68 4.15
C LYS A 33 26.00 5.14 4.89
N LEU A 34 25.84 4.04 5.62
CA LEU A 34 26.93 3.38 6.35
C LEU A 34 27.99 2.83 5.40
N LEU A 35 27.57 2.17 4.31
CA LEU A 35 28.47 1.66 3.28
C LEU A 35 29.27 2.79 2.60
N ARG A 36 28.66 3.96 2.34
CA ARG A 36 29.37 5.13 1.81
C ARG A 36 30.44 5.63 2.78
N LYS A 37 30.11 5.74 4.08
CA LYS A 37 31.08 6.11 5.12
C LYS A 37 32.22 5.10 5.24
N ALA A 38 31.91 3.81 5.23
CA ALA A 38 32.90 2.73 5.26
C ALA A 38 33.82 2.74 4.03
N LYS A 39 33.26 2.96 2.83
CA LYS A 39 34.04 3.11 1.58
C LYS A 39 35.02 4.28 1.66
N LEU A 40 34.58 5.44 2.13
CA LEU A 40 35.43 6.62 2.31
C LEU A 40 36.55 6.37 3.33
N ARG A 41 36.23 5.71 4.46
CA ARG A 41 37.23 5.35 5.46
C ARG A 41 38.25 4.35 4.93
N ALA A 42 37.80 3.33 4.20
CA ALA A 42 38.69 2.36 3.55
C ALA A 42 39.61 3.03 2.51
N LEU A 43 39.07 4.00 1.75
CA LEU A 43 39.86 4.79 0.79
C LEU A 43 40.95 5.60 1.50
N TYR A 44 40.60 6.30 2.59
CA TYR A 44 41.57 7.05 3.39
C TYR A 44 42.69 6.15 3.94
N LEU A 45 42.35 4.98 4.48
CA LEU A 45 43.35 4.06 5.03
C LEU A 45 44.28 3.51 3.95
N ARG A 46 43.75 3.16 2.77
CA ARG A 46 44.55 2.72 1.62
C ARG A 46 45.46 3.85 1.11
N PHE A 47 44.93 5.08 1.06
CA PHE A 47 45.73 6.26 0.72
C PHE A 47 46.87 6.47 1.71
N ALA A 48 46.60 6.43 3.03
CA ALA A 48 47.63 6.54 4.05
C ALA A 48 48.70 5.43 3.94
N GLN A 49 48.29 4.19 3.62
CA GLN A 49 49.21 3.09 3.38
C GLN A 49 50.10 3.34 2.15
N ALA A 50 49.52 3.75 1.03
CA ALA A 50 50.25 4.07 -0.19
C ALA A 50 51.20 5.26 0.00
N LEU A 51 50.75 6.30 0.72
CA LEU A 51 51.56 7.48 1.03
C LEU A 51 52.77 7.15 1.89
N ARG A 52 52.69 6.13 2.75
CA ARG A 52 53.80 5.73 3.64
C ARG A 52 54.73 4.68 3.02
N ALA A 53 54.33 3.99 1.97
CA ALA A 53 55.10 2.88 1.41
C ALA A 53 56.50 3.29 0.90
N PRO A 54 56.67 4.40 0.15
CA PRO A 54 57.98 4.85 -0.34
C PRO A 54 58.92 5.38 0.76
N ALA A 55 58.38 5.74 1.93
CA ALA A 55 59.17 6.24 3.05
C ALA A 55 60.22 5.23 3.57
N LYS A 56 60.10 3.95 3.20
CA LYS A 56 61.08 2.91 3.51
C LYS A 56 62.38 3.07 2.73
N GLU A 57 62.33 3.65 1.53
CA GLU A 57 63.48 3.78 0.62
C GLU A 57 64.04 5.22 0.59
N TYR A 58 63.21 6.22 0.91
CA TYR A 58 63.58 7.63 0.79
C TYR A 58 63.42 8.38 2.13
N SER A 59 64.53 8.88 2.70
CA SER A 59 64.56 9.57 4.00
C SER A 59 63.85 10.94 4.00
N LEU A 60 63.88 11.66 2.87
CA LEU A 60 63.23 12.98 2.71
C LEU A 60 61.80 12.90 2.14
N TRP A 61 61.22 11.70 2.09
CA TRP A 61 59.90 11.50 1.49
C TRP A 61 58.79 12.32 2.15
N PHE A 62 58.67 12.29 3.48
CA PHE A 62 57.59 12.99 4.18
C PHE A 62 57.67 14.53 4.04
N PRO A 63 58.83 15.19 4.27
CA PRO A 63 58.97 16.61 3.97
C PRO A 63 58.63 16.95 2.51
N GLY A 64 59.11 16.13 1.56
CA GLY A 64 58.82 16.31 0.14
C GLY A 64 57.32 16.23 -0.18
N VAL A 65 56.62 15.22 0.34
CA VAL A 65 55.16 15.04 0.19
C VAL A 65 54.39 16.22 0.77
N LEU A 66 54.79 16.73 1.94
CA LEU A 66 54.11 17.87 2.57
C LEU A 66 54.26 19.15 1.73
N ILE A 67 55.46 19.42 1.22
CA ILE A 67 55.72 20.61 0.39
C ILE A 67 55.00 20.47 -0.94
N VAL A 68 55.33 19.43 -1.73
CA VAL A 68 54.82 19.24 -3.09
C VAL A 68 53.30 19.02 -3.07
N GLY A 69 52.79 18.25 -2.11
CA GLY A 69 51.36 17.96 -1.98
C GLY A 69 50.53 19.20 -1.64
N SER A 70 51.06 20.12 -0.82
CA SER A 70 50.37 21.38 -0.49
C SER A 70 50.31 22.32 -1.70
N PHE A 71 51.39 22.42 -2.48
CA PHE A 71 51.41 23.17 -3.74
C PHE A 71 50.46 22.57 -4.78
N LEU A 72 50.40 21.24 -4.88
CA LEU A 72 49.47 20.56 -5.78
C LEU A 72 48.01 20.84 -5.40
N GLY A 73 47.67 20.80 -4.12
CA GLY A 73 46.34 21.16 -3.63
C GLY A 73 45.97 22.61 -3.94
N ALA A 74 46.92 23.55 -3.76
CA ALA A 74 46.75 24.96 -4.10
C ALA A 74 46.54 25.18 -5.61
N ALA A 75 47.31 24.48 -6.44
CA ALA A 75 47.21 24.57 -7.90
C ALA A 75 45.87 24.05 -8.43
N ILE A 76 45.38 22.92 -7.91
CA ILE A 76 44.06 22.38 -8.28
C ILE A 76 42.95 23.37 -7.88
N ALA A 77 43.01 23.91 -6.66
CA ALA A 77 42.04 24.90 -6.21
C ALA A 77 42.09 26.18 -7.05
N PHE A 78 43.29 26.64 -7.43
CA PHE A 78 43.47 27.80 -8.30
C PHE A 78 42.75 27.60 -9.63
N VAL A 79 42.97 26.45 -10.28
CA VAL A 79 42.34 26.14 -11.57
C VAL A 79 40.82 26.08 -11.44
N LEU A 80 40.30 25.40 -10.41
CA LEU A 80 38.84 25.30 -10.21
C LEU A 80 38.19 26.65 -9.94
N LEU A 81 38.79 27.47 -9.06
CA LEU A 81 38.26 28.79 -8.71
C LEU A 81 38.41 29.80 -9.86
N PHE A 82 39.46 29.67 -10.67
CA PHE A 82 39.67 30.46 -11.87
C PHE A 82 38.61 30.16 -12.94
N LEU A 83 38.28 28.87 -13.15
CA LEU A 83 37.22 28.45 -14.07
C LEU A 83 35.83 28.94 -13.65
N LEU A 84 35.61 29.22 -12.36
CA LEU A 84 34.38 29.81 -11.84
C LEU A 84 34.33 31.35 -12.00
N GLY A 85 35.36 31.98 -12.57
CA GLY A 85 35.37 33.43 -12.84
C GLY A 85 35.49 34.30 -11.59
N LEU A 86 36.03 33.77 -10.50
CA LEU A 86 36.16 34.49 -9.23
C LEU A 86 37.21 35.60 -9.31
N SER A 87 37.01 36.67 -8.52
CA SER A 87 37.93 37.79 -8.43
C SER A 87 39.32 37.38 -7.91
N ALA A 88 40.36 38.17 -8.22
CA ALA A 88 41.73 37.87 -7.84
C ALA A 88 41.93 37.71 -6.31
N THR A 89 41.23 38.50 -5.50
CA THR A 89 41.31 38.40 -4.03
C THR A 89 40.67 37.11 -3.52
N SER A 90 39.49 36.75 -4.01
CA SER A 90 38.85 35.46 -3.68
C SER A 90 39.67 34.26 -4.14
N LEU A 91 40.37 34.38 -5.27
CA LEU A 91 41.27 33.36 -5.78
C LEU A 91 42.45 33.15 -4.83
N ALA A 92 43.12 34.23 -4.42
CA ALA A 92 44.27 34.19 -3.51
C ALA A 92 43.91 33.63 -2.12
N ILE A 93 42.75 34.01 -1.58
CA ILE A 93 42.26 33.49 -0.30
C ILE A 93 41.92 32.00 -0.43
N GLY A 94 41.18 31.61 -1.48
CA GLY A 94 40.75 30.23 -1.70
C GLY A 94 41.90 29.25 -1.91
N THR A 95 42.94 29.64 -2.64
CA THR A 95 44.13 28.81 -2.87
C THR A 95 44.97 28.65 -1.61
N SER A 96 45.14 29.73 -0.85
CA SER A 96 45.85 29.70 0.44
C SER A 96 45.14 28.77 1.43
N LEU A 97 43.80 28.86 1.51
CA LEU A 97 43.00 27.98 2.37
C LEU A 97 43.10 26.51 1.94
N ALA A 98 43.04 26.24 0.64
CA ALA A 98 43.20 24.89 0.11
C ALA A 98 44.60 24.31 0.40
N ALA A 99 45.65 25.12 0.31
CA ALA A 99 47.01 24.71 0.66
C ALA A 99 47.12 24.29 2.13
N VAL A 100 46.57 25.10 3.05
CA VAL A 100 46.57 24.80 4.49
C VAL A 100 45.73 23.56 4.81
N ALA A 101 44.55 23.41 4.20
CA ALA A 101 43.70 22.23 4.37
C ALA A 101 44.39 20.95 3.87
N MET A 102 45.06 21.02 2.71
CA MET A 102 45.81 19.90 2.14
C MET A 102 47.01 19.52 3.02
N LEU A 103 47.75 20.51 3.53
CA LEU A 103 48.85 20.28 4.47
C LEU A 103 48.36 19.58 5.75
N GLY A 104 47.26 20.04 6.34
CA GLY A 104 46.62 19.41 7.51
C GLY A 104 46.13 17.99 7.23
N PHE A 105 45.59 17.74 6.04
CA PHE A 105 45.16 16.41 5.62
C PHE A 105 46.36 15.44 5.47
N LEU A 106 47.44 15.88 4.81
CA LEU A 106 48.63 15.07 4.59
C LEU A 106 49.38 14.78 5.89
N THR A 107 49.55 15.78 6.76
CA THR A 107 50.13 15.57 8.10
C THR A 107 49.33 14.54 8.90
N ARG A 108 47.99 14.64 8.90
CA ARG A 108 47.12 13.64 9.54
C ARG A 108 47.28 12.25 8.91
N ALA A 109 47.35 12.14 7.59
CA ALA A 109 47.55 10.86 6.89
C ALA A 109 48.92 10.22 7.19
N ILE A 110 49.96 11.03 7.42
CA ILE A 110 51.29 10.57 7.79
C ILE A 110 51.33 10.10 9.25
N ILE A 111 50.73 10.86 10.17
CA ILE A 111 50.85 10.61 11.61
C ILE A 111 49.82 9.58 12.12
N SER A 112 48.58 9.61 11.61
CA SER A 112 47.45 8.83 12.14
C SER A 112 46.69 8.06 11.05
N PRO A 113 46.40 6.76 11.24
CA PRO A 113 46.62 5.93 12.43
C PRO A 113 48.04 5.35 12.53
N ALA A 114 48.42 4.79 13.68
CA ALA A 114 49.75 4.19 13.90
C ALA A 114 50.03 3.05 12.90
N THR A 115 51.24 2.98 12.37
CA THR A 115 51.63 2.02 11.31
C THR A 115 51.41 0.56 11.69
N SER A 116 51.58 0.21 12.97
CA SER A 116 51.31 -1.12 13.52
C SER A 116 49.82 -1.51 13.46
N THR A 117 48.93 -0.53 13.59
CA THR A 117 47.46 -0.74 13.59
C THR A 117 46.84 -0.61 12.20
N LEU A 118 47.54 0.02 11.25
CA LEU A 118 47.00 0.36 9.93
C LEU A 118 46.54 -0.87 9.14
N ALA A 119 47.35 -1.94 9.11
CA ALA A 119 46.99 -3.18 8.43
C ALA A 119 45.76 -3.84 9.05
N LYS A 120 45.68 -3.86 10.39
CA LYS A 120 44.52 -4.40 11.13
C LYS A 120 43.25 -3.60 10.82
N LEU A 121 43.32 -2.26 10.85
CA LEU A 121 42.19 -1.38 10.52
C LEU A 121 41.72 -1.55 9.07
N ILE A 122 42.64 -1.77 8.13
CA ILE A 122 42.28 -2.03 6.73
C ILE A 122 41.52 -3.36 6.61
N ALA A 123 42.01 -4.41 7.27
CA ALA A 123 41.35 -5.72 7.27
C ALA A 123 39.94 -5.63 7.91
N GLU A 124 39.82 -4.95 9.05
CA GLU A 124 38.54 -4.72 9.73
C GLU A 124 37.55 -3.90 8.88
N GLN A 125 38.03 -2.87 8.18
CA GLN A 125 37.15 -2.11 7.27
C GLN A 125 36.72 -2.93 6.05
N GLN A 126 37.52 -3.92 5.62
CA GLN A 126 37.12 -4.82 4.53
C GLN A 126 36.00 -5.76 4.96
N THR A 127 36.07 -6.33 6.17
CA THR A 127 35.01 -7.20 6.70
C THR A 127 33.72 -6.42 6.94
N ILE A 128 33.80 -5.23 7.57
CA ILE A 128 32.64 -4.35 7.78
C ILE A 128 31.99 -3.97 6.44
N LYS A 129 32.79 -3.61 5.43
CA LYS A 129 32.28 -3.27 4.10
C LYS A 129 31.60 -4.46 3.43
N ALA A 130 32.14 -5.66 3.58
CA ALA A 130 31.56 -6.88 3.03
C ALA A 130 30.20 -7.17 3.68
N GLN A 131 30.12 -7.11 5.02
CA GLN A 131 28.88 -7.29 5.78
C GLN A 131 27.82 -6.27 5.36
N LEU A 132 28.14 -4.96 5.40
CA LEU A 132 27.20 -3.91 5.02
C LEU A 132 26.72 -4.02 3.57
N ARG A 133 27.55 -4.56 2.67
CA ARG A 133 27.16 -4.81 1.29
C ARG A 133 26.18 -5.98 1.20
N GLN A 134 26.43 -7.05 1.94
CA GLN A 134 25.52 -8.20 2.00
C GLN A 134 24.17 -7.79 2.60
N ASP A 135 24.18 -7.07 3.73
CA ASP A 135 22.96 -6.54 4.35
C ASP A 135 22.18 -5.66 3.37
N LEU A 136 22.88 -4.79 2.63
CA LEU A 136 22.24 -3.92 1.64
C LEU A 136 21.56 -4.72 0.52
N ILE A 137 22.25 -5.72 -0.03
CA ILE A 137 21.69 -6.60 -1.07
C ILE A 137 20.47 -7.34 -0.54
N GLN A 138 20.53 -7.84 0.69
CA GLN A 138 19.40 -8.50 1.33
C GLN A 138 18.20 -7.55 1.44
N TRP A 139 18.37 -6.38 2.06
CA TRP A 139 17.28 -5.42 2.25
C TRP A 139 16.71 -4.89 0.92
N GLU A 140 17.57 -4.65 -0.08
CA GLU A 140 17.12 -4.26 -1.43
C GLU A 140 16.29 -5.39 -2.08
N GLY A 141 16.77 -6.63 -2.03
CA GLY A 141 16.03 -7.79 -2.54
C GLY A 141 14.68 -7.98 -1.85
N GLU A 142 14.64 -7.90 -0.51
CA GLU A 142 13.37 -8.01 0.21
C GLU A 142 12.41 -6.85 -0.10
N SER A 143 12.92 -5.63 -0.34
CA SER A 143 12.09 -4.49 -0.73
C SER A 143 11.48 -4.68 -2.12
N GLU A 144 12.25 -5.22 -3.07
CA GLU A 144 11.77 -5.53 -4.42
C GLU A 144 10.72 -6.65 -4.39
N ASP A 145 10.93 -7.70 -3.59
CA ASP A 145 9.97 -8.79 -3.42
C ASP A 145 8.66 -8.31 -2.82
N ARG A 146 8.71 -7.50 -1.75
CA ARG A 146 7.50 -6.91 -1.15
C ARG A 146 6.78 -6.00 -2.14
N ARG A 147 7.51 -5.20 -2.93
CA ARG A 147 6.91 -4.35 -3.97
C ARG A 147 6.21 -5.18 -5.04
N ARG A 148 6.82 -6.27 -5.50
CA ARG A 148 6.19 -7.21 -6.45
C ARG A 148 4.92 -7.82 -5.89
N ARG A 149 4.93 -8.29 -4.64
CA ARG A 149 3.75 -8.86 -3.98
C ARG A 149 2.62 -7.84 -3.87
N ILE A 150 2.91 -6.61 -3.48
CA ILE A 150 1.91 -5.54 -3.43
C ILE A 150 1.27 -5.32 -4.80
N GLU A 151 2.07 -5.28 -5.86
CA GLU A 151 1.56 -5.08 -7.22
C GLU A 151 0.68 -6.24 -7.67
N THR A 152 1.10 -7.49 -7.43
CA THR A 152 0.30 -8.67 -7.77
C THR A 152 -1.01 -8.70 -6.98
N THR A 153 -0.98 -8.41 -5.68
CA THR A 153 -2.18 -8.40 -4.84
C THR A 153 -3.15 -7.31 -5.28
N LYS A 154 -2.65 -6.13 -5.69
CA LYS A 154 -3.48 -5.07 -6.27
C LYS A 154 -4.13 -5.48 -7.59
N SER A 155 -3.39 -6.16 -8.47
CA SER A 155 -3.96 -6.71 -9.72
C SER A 155 -5.11 -7.67 -9.42
N THR A 156 -4.90 -8.60 -8.48
CA THR A 156 -5.93 -9.57 -8.07
C THR A 156 -7.17 -8.87 -7.49
N ILE A 157 -6.99 -7.80 -6.69
CA ILE A 157 -8.12 -7.00 -6.19
C ILE A 157 -8.93 -6.41 -7.35
N ASN A 158 -8.25 -5.82 -8.35
CA ASN A 158 -8.93 -5.23 -9.50
C ASN A 158 -9.65 -6.29 -10.33
N GLU A 159 -9.01 -7.43 -10.60
CA GLU A 159 -9.61 -8.56 -11.34
C GLU A 159 -10.86 -9.10 -10.64
N LEU A 160 -10.82 -9.27 -9.31
CA LEU A 160 -11.97 -9.69 -8.52
C LEU A 160 -13.10 -8.66 -8.55
N ALA A 161 -12.76 -7.36 -8.44
CA ALA A 161 -13.73 -6.29 -8.50
C ALA A 161 -14.42 -6.21 -9.87
N ASP A 162 -13.65 -6.36 -10.95
CA ASP A 162 -14.16 -6.38 -12.32
C ASP A 162 -15.02 -7.62 -12.58
N SER A 163 -14.58 -8.79 -12.13
CA SER A 163 -15.37 -10.03 -12.25
C SER A 163 -16.71 -9.91 -11.54
N ASN A 164 -16.73 -9.39 -10.30
CA ASN A 164 -17.96 -9.18 -9.55
C ASN A 164 -18.86 -8.15 -10.26
N ARG A 165 -18.28 -7.05 -10.77
CA ARG A 165 -19.05 -6.08 -11.56
C ARG A 165 -19.70 -6.72 -12.79
N ILE A 166 -18.96 -7.54 -13.54
CA ILE A 166 -19.46 -8.23 -14.73
C ILE A 166 -20.62 -9.17 -14.38
N GLU A 167 -20.48 -9.95 -13.30
CA GLU A 167 -21.53 -10.84 -12.79
C GLU A 167 -22.82 -10.06 -12.51
N ARG A 168 -22.72 -8.90 -11.87
CA ARG A 168 -23.87 -8.03 -11.56
C ARG A 168 -24.51 -7.43 -12.80
N GLU A 169 -23.69 -7.04 -13.79
CA GLU A 169 -24.18 -6.61 -15.10
C GLU A 169 -24.89 -7.74 -15.86
N GLN A 170 -24.47 -9.00 -15.67
CA GLN A 170 -25.14 -10.17 -16.25
C GLN A 170 -26.50 -10.41 -15.59
N LEU A 171 -26.60 -10.33 -14.25
CA LEU A 171 -27.87 -10.45 -13.53
C LEU A 171 -28.91 -9.44 -14.04
N LEU A 172 -28.48 -8.21 -14.36
CA LEU A 172 -29.38 -7.19 -14.92
C LEU A 172 -29.88 -7.47 -16.34
N LYS A 173 -29.19 -8.33 -17.09
CA LYS A 173 -29.59 -8.76 -18.43
C LYS A 173 -30.57 -9.94 -18.41
N GLU A 174 -30.75 -10.60 -17.27
CA GLU A 174 -31.76 -11.65 -17.11
C GLU A 174 -33.18 -11.06 -17.17
N ASN A 175 -34.18 -11.93 -17.38
CA ASN A 175 -35.59 -11.53 -17.50
C ASN A 175 -36.26 -11.23 -16.15
N TRP A 176 -35.55 -10.54 -15.26
CA TRP A 176 -35.95 -10.26 -13.88
C TRP A 176 -37.29 -9.51 -13.76
N LYS A 177 -37.66 -8.74 -14.79
CA LYS A 177 -38.94 -8.02 -14.87
C LYS A 177 -40.17 -8.92 -14.98
N THR A 178 -40.00 -10.16 -15.41
CA THR A 178 -41.11 -11.11 -15.61
C THR A 178 -41.14 -12.22 -14.56
N MET A 179 -40.08 -12.36 -13.76
CA MET A 179 -39.97 -13.40 -12.73
C MET A 179 -41.04 -13.21 -11.65
N GLN A 180 -41.56 -14.33 -11.14
CA GLN A 180 -42.61 -14.34 -10.10
C GLN A 180 -42.36 -15.45 -9.08
N GLY A 181 -42.95 -15.30 -7.89
CA GLY A 181 -42.90 -16.31 -6.84
C GLY A 181 -41.48 -16.76 -6.51
N THR A 182 -41.27 -18.08 -6.47
CA THR A 182 -39.98 -18.70 -6.12
C THR A 182 -38.85 -18.32 -7.08
N GLU A 183 -39.13 -18.16 -8.38
CA GLU A 183 -38.11 -17.75 -9.36
C GLU A 183 -37.53 -16.37 -9.00
N TRP A 184 -38.38 -15.43 -8.59
CA TRP A 184 -37.96 -14.10 -8.13
C TRP A 184 -37.15 -14.18 -6.83
N GLN A 185 -37.55 -15.04 -5.90
CA GLN A 185 -36.85 -15.25 -4.62
C GLN A 185 -35.44 -15.81 -4.85
N GLU A 186 -35.31 -16.85 -5.68
CA GLU A 186 -34.03 -17.46 -6.03
C GLU A 186 -33.11 -16.48 -6.77
N PHE A 187 -33.65 -15.66 -7.67
CA PHE A 187 -32.89 -14.62 -8.35
C PHE A 187 -32.38 -13.55 -7.36
N LEU A 188 -33.20 -13.12 -6.41
CA LEU A 188 -32.79 -12.18 -5.38
C LEU A 188 -31.69 -12.74 -4.48
N VAL A 189 -31.70 -14.05 -4.17
CA VAL A 189 -30.58 -14.70 -3.45
C VAL A 189 -29.27 -14.49 -4.21
N LYS A 190 -29.23 -14.77 -5.52
CA LYS A 190 -28.04 -14.55 -6.35
C LYS A 190 -27.59 -13.08 -6.36
N VAL A 191 -28.54 -12.15 -6.46
CA VAL A 191 -28.26 -10.71 -6.40
C VAL A 191 -27.61 -10.34 -5.07
N PHE A 192 -28.16 -10.81 -3.94
CA PHE A 192 -27.60 -10.55 -2.62
C PHE A 192 -26.22 -11.17 -2.42
N GLU A 193 -25.99 -12.38 -2.94
CA GLU A 193 -24.68 -13.03 -2.91
C GLU A 193 -23.63 -12.23 -3.68
N ALA A 194 -23.95 -11.78 -4.90
CA ALA A 194 -23.10 -10.92 -5.71
C ALA A 194 -22.84 -9.56 -5.04
N LEU A 195 -23.80 -9.05 -4.25
CA LEU A 195 -23.70 -7.81 -3.49
C LEU A 195 -22.83 -7.89 -2.24
N GLY A 196 -22.39 -9.07 -1.81
CA GLY A 196 -21.63 -9.17 -0.55
C GLY A 196 -22.31 -9.92 0.59
N ALA A 197 -23.60 -10.24 0.46
CA ALA A 197 -24.37 -10.82 1.53
C ALA A 197 -24.32 -12.35 1.53
N SER A 198 -24.72 -12.95 2.65
CA SER A 198 -25.25 -14.31 2.67
C SER A 198 -26.77 -14.21 2.65
N ALA A 199 -27.42 -14.86 1.71
CA ALA A 199 -28.88 -14.86 1.60
C ALA A 199 -29.40 -16.29 1.59
N GLN A 200 -30.53 -16.51 2.25
CA GLN A 200 -31.23 -17.79 2.24
C GLN A 200 -32.73 -17.55 2.23
N MET A 201 -33.49 -18.48 1.62
CA MET A 201 -34.94 -18.45 1.70
C MET A 201 -35.40 -18.75 3.14
N ALA A 202 -36.45 -18.05 3.59
CA ALA A 202 -37.10 -18.33 4.86
C ALA A 202 -37.83 -19.68 4.82
N ARG A 203 -38.02 -20.32 5.99
CA ARG A 203 -38.70 -21.62 6.07
C ARG A 203 -40.17 -21.46 5.69
N THR A 204 -40.66 -22.33 4.80
CA THR A 204 -41.99 -22.30 4.17
C THR A 204 -43.18 -22.61 5.10
N THR A 205 -42.99 -22.65 6.42
CA THR A 205 -44.03 -23.06 7.37
C THR A 205 -44.65 -21.85 8.04
N GLY A 206 -45.75 -21.36 7.47
CA GLY A 206 -46.52 -20.20 7.95
C GLY A 206 -46.20 -18.94 7.13
N ASP A 207 -47.21 -18.32 6.52
CA ASP A 207 -47.13 -17.08 5.73
C ASP A 207 -46.78 -15.86 6.61
N GLU A 208 -45.61 -15.87 7.25
CA GLU A 208 -45.14 -14.77 8.10
C GLU A 208 -44.59 -13.59 7.28
N GLY A 209 -44.71 -13.66 5.95
CA GLY A 209 -44.43 -12.59 5.01
C GLY A 209 -42.99 -12.07 5.04
N VAL A 210 -42.05 -12.98 5.30
CA VAL A 210 -40.63 -12.85 5.02
C VAL A 210 -40.25 -13.98 4.07
N ASP A 211 -39.73 -13.62 2.90
CA ASP A 211 -39.34 -14.58 1.88
C ASP A 211 -37.84 -14.92 1.98
N LEU A 212 -37.00 -13.95 2.31
CA LEU A 212 -35.55 -14.12 2.42
C LEU A 212 -35.01 -13.56 3.74
N LEU A 213 -34.00 -14.23 4.25
CA LEU A 213 -33.15 -13.77 5.36
C LEU A 213 -31.77 -13.46 4.79
N VAL A 214 -31.37 -12.19 4.88
CA VAL A 214 -30.14 -11.68 4.27
C VAL A 214 -29.21 -11.13 5.35
N ARG A 215 -27.94 -11.51 5.28
CA ARG A 215 -26.90 -11.09 6.23
C ARG A 215 -25.80 -10.31 5.53
N PHE A 216 -25.57 -9.07 5.95
CA PHE A 216 -24.39 -8.28 5.60
C PHE A 216 -23.52 -8.12 6.85
N GLY A 217 -22.41 -8.87 6.92
CA GLY A 217 -21.59 -8.91 8.14
C GLY A 217 -22.39 -9.38 9.35
N GLU A 218 -22.53 -8.52 10.36
CA GLU A 218 -23.32 -8.79 11.56
C GLU A 218 -24.81 -8.46 11.42
N MET A 219 -25.18 -7.64 10.43
CA MET A 219 -26.55 -7.15 10.23
C MET A 219 -27.42 -8.19 9.53
N MET A 220 -28.60 -8.47 10.10
CA MET A 220 -29.64 -9.34 9.52
C MET A 220 -30.81 -8.52 9.01
N ILE A 221 -31.30 -8.88 7.83
CA ILE A 221 -32.37 -8.19 7.12
C ILE A 221 -33.45 -9.21 6.76
N ALA A 222 -34.68 -8.93 7.17
CA ALA A 222 -35.86 -9.63 6.69
C ALA A 222 -36.31 -9.01 5.37
N VAL A 223 -36.41 -9.81 4.32
CA VAL A 223 -36.78 -9.33 2.99
C VAL A 223 -38.06 -10.01 2.53
N GLN A 224 -39.02 -9.21 2.08
CA GLN A 224 -40.19 -9.68 1.37
C GLN A 224 -40.04 -9.45 -0.14
N ALA A 225 -40.18 -10.51 -0.92
CA ALA A 225 -39.92 -10.56 -2.35
C ALA A 225 -41.22 -10.61 -3.13
N LYS A 226 -41.62 -9.48 -3.73
CA LYS A 226 -42.86 -9.38 -4.51
C LYS A 226 -42.58 -9.30 -6.01
N GLY A 227 -42.48 -10.46 -6.66
CA GLY A 227 -42.44 -10.56 -8.12
C GLY A 227 -43.86 -10.77 -8.68
N PHE A 228 -44.51 -9.70 -9.17
CA PHE A 228 -45.85 -9.81 -9.79
C PHE A 228 -46.24 -8.57 -10.60
N VAL A 229 -47.32 -8.70 -11.39
CA VAL A 229 -47.88 -7.61 -12.20
C VAL A 229 -48.86 -6.78 -11.36
N GLY A 230 -48.48 -5.57 -10.95
CA GLY A 230 -49.35 -4.64 -10.23
C GLY A 230 -48.59 -3.77 -9.24
N SER A 231 -49.32 -2.97 -8.45
CA SER A 231 -48.68 -2.15 -7.42
C SER A 231 -48.61 -2.90 -6.09
N VAL A 232 -47.45 -2.86 -5.43
CA VAL A 232 -47.29 -3.39 -4.07
C VAL A 232 -48.08 -2.51 -3.09
N ASP A 233 -48.92 -3.16 -2.31
CA ASP A 233 -49.79 -2.55 -1.30
C ASP A 233 -49.08 -2.43 0.05
N LYS A 234 -49.80 -1.92 1.05
CA LYS A 234 -49.24 -1.66 2.38
C LYS A 234 -49.05 -2.94 3.20
N GLU A 235 -49.83 -3.98 2.87
CA GLU A 235 -49.89 -5.25 3.56
C GLU A 235 -48.53 -5.95 3.49
N ALA A 236 -47.85 -5.91 2.33
CA ALA A 236 -46.50 -6.44 2.18
C ALA A 236 -45.47 -5.79 3.14
N ILE A 237 -45.60 -4.49 3.41
CA ILE A 237 -44.71 -3.77 4.33
C ILE A 237 -45.01 -4.19 5.78
N GLN A 238 -46.28 -4.25 6.14
CA GLN A 238 -46.70 -4.64 7.49
C GLN A 238 -46.27 -6.06 7.83
N GLN A 239 -46.41 -6.97 6.87
CA GLN A 239 -45.97 -8.36 6.99
C GLN A 239 -44.48 -8.47 7.25
N VAL A 240 -43.62 -7.85 6.41
CA VAL A 240 -42.17 -7.95 6.60
C VAL A 240 -41.69 -7.28 7.88
N VAL A 241 -42.36 -6.21 8.32
CA VAL A 241 -42.05 -5.53 9.59
C VAL A 241 -42.39 -6.43 10.78
N ALA A 242 -43.51 -7.16 10.73
CA ALA A 242 -43.85 -8.14 11.75
C ALA A 242 -42.87 -9.32 11.74
N GLY A 243 -42.58 -9.86 10.56
CA GLY A 243 -41.64 -10.97 10.40
C GLY A 243 -40.20 -10.60 10.79
N LYS A 244 -39.77 -9.34 10.60
CA LYS A 244 -38.50 -8.83 11.13
C LYS A 244 -38.37 -9.09 12.63
N ALA A 245 -39.43 -8.81 13.39
CA ALA A 245 -39.43 -9.04 14.84
C ALA A 245 -39.42 -10.53 15.18
N HIS A 246 -40.16 -11.36 14.42
CA HIS A 246 -40.18 -12.81 14.61
C HIS A 246 -38.80 -13.45 14.40
N TYR A 247 -38.13 -13.11 13.29
CA TYR A 247 -36.82 -13.67 12.94
C TYR A 247 -35.64 -12.96 13.64
N GLY A 248 -35.90 -11.94 14.46
CA GLY A 248 -34.85 -11.19 15.17
C GLY A 248 -33.92 -10.43 14.23
N CYS A 249 -34.42 -9.91 13.11
CA CYS A 249 -33.64 -9.13 12.15
C CYS A 249 -33.53 -7.66 12.56
N ASP A 250 -32.44 -7.00 12.18
CA ASP A 250 -32.18 -5.59 12.49
C ASP A 250 -32.99 -4.65 11.58
N ARG A 251 -33.19 -5.06 10.33
CA ARG A 251 -33.85 -4.28 9.27
C ARG A 251 -34.89 -5.10 8.51
N ALA A 252 -35.81 -4.38 7.87
CA ALA A 252 -36.82 -4.95 6.99
C ALA A 252 -36.74 -4.30 5.60
N ALA A 253 -36.98 -5.07 4.56
CA ALA A 253 -37.01 -4.59 3.18
C ALA A 253 -38.10 -5.26 2.36
N VAL A 254 -38.70 -4.53 1.43
CA VAL A 254 -39.55 -5.09 0.38
C VAL A 254 -38.89 -4.83 -0.96
N ILE A 255 -38.71 -5.90 -1.73
CA ILE A 255 -38.10 -5.85 -3.07
C ILE A 255 -39.08 -6.37 -4.10
N THR A 256 -39.36 -5.55 -5.11
CA THR A 256 -40.31 -5.88 -6.18
C THR A 256 -39.75 -5.51 -7.53
N ASN A 257 -40.14 -6.26 -8.57
CA ASN A 257 -39.91 -5.91 -9.96
C ASN A 257 -40.97 -4.94 -10.53
N SER A 258 -41.86 -4.41 -9.68
CA SER A 258 -42.89 -3.44 -10.06
C SER A 258 -42.84 -2.16 -9.20
N ARG A 259 -43.99 -1.54 -8.93
CA ARG A 259 -44.09 -0.22 -8.29
C ARG A 259 -44.80 -0.28 -6.94
N PHE A 260 -44.35 0.51 -5.98
CA PHE A 260 -45.06 0.71 -4.71
C PHE A 260 -46.18 1.74 -4.83
N SER A 261 -47.31 1.46 -4.18
CA SER A 261 -48.41 2.40 -4.03
C SER A 261 -48.02 3.56 -3.10
N ALA A 262 -48.69 4.70 -3.21
CA ALA A 262 -48.45 5.83 -2.29
C ALA A 262 -48.67 5.47 -0.81
N PRO A 263 -49.72 4.69 -0.44
CA PRO A 263 -49.87 4.20 0.94
C PRO A 263 -48.71 3.31 1.39
N ALA A 264 -48.22 2.41 0.53
CA ALA A 264 -47.08 1.53 0.84
C ALA A 264 -45.82 2.34 1.17
N ARG A 265 -45.51 3.36 0.35
CA ARG A 265 -44.37 4.27 0.59
C ARG A 265 -44.50 5.04 1.91
N SER A 266 -45.70 5.52 2.22
CA SER A 266 -45.99 6.24 3.47
C SER A 266 -45.77 5.35 4.70
N ILE A 267 -46.28 4.11 4.67
CA ILE A 267 -46.16 3.16 5.77
C ILE A 267 -44.71 2.69 5.95
N ALA A 268 -43.98 2.47 4.85
CA ALA A 268 -42.58 2.08 4.90
C ALA A 268 -41.71 3.12 5.61
N LEU A 269 -41.95 4.42 5.33
CA LEU A 269 -41.25 5.51 6.01
C LEU A 269 -41.47 5.49 7.53
N GLY A 270 -42.70 5.26 7.97
CA GLY A 270 -43.04 5.20 9.39
C GLY A 270 -42.45 4.00 10.15
N HIS A 271 -42.11 2.91 9.43
CA HIS A 271 -41.56 1.69 10.02
C HIS A 271 -40.08 1.46 9.69
N SER A 272 -39.42 2.44 9.06
CA SER A 272 -38.03 2.33 8.57
C SER A 272 -37.80 1.06 7.73
N CYS A 273 -38.77 0.72 6.88
CA CYS A 273 -38.69 -0.39 5.96
C CYS A 273 -38.12 0.08 4.61
N PHE A 274 -37.11 -0.60 4.09
CA PHE A 274 -36.52 -0.26 2.81
C PHE A 274 -37.40 -0.74 1.65
N LEU A 275 -37.47 0.07 0.59
CA LEU A 275 -38.25 -0.23 -0.60
C LEU A 275 -37.33 -0.19 -1.83
N ILE A 276 -37.29 -1.30 -2.57
CA ILE A 276 -36.60 -1.37 -3.86
C ILE A 276 -37.63 -1.80 -4.91
N GLY A 277 -37.99 -0.86 -5.78
CA GLY A 277 -38.91 -1.11 -6.89
C GLY A 277 -38.18 -1.18 -8.22
N GLU A 278 -38.94 -1.30 -9.31
CA GLU A 278 -38.41 -1.42 -10.67
C GLU A 278 -37.38 -0.33 -11.03
N GLN A 279 -37.60 0.90 -10.57
CA GLN A 279 -36.74 2.04 -10.91
C GLN A 279 -35.42 2.01 -10.15
N GLU A 280 -35.47 1.60 -8.88
CA GLU A 280 -34.33 1.54 -7.97
C GLU A 280 -33.53 0.25 -8.14
N PHE A 281 -34.15 -0.83 -8.65
CA PHE A 281 -33.57 -2.16 -8.73
C PHE A 281 -32.24 -2.22 -9.49
N PRO A 282 -32.06 -1.59 -10.69
CA PRO A 282 -30.77 -1.62 -11.37
C PRO A 282 -29.64 -0.98 -10.57
N ALA A 283 -29.92 0.14 -9.90
CA ALA A 283 -28.95 0.81 -9.06
C ALA A 283 -28.61 -0.04 -7.82
N PHE A 284 -29.60 -0.70 -7.23
CA PHE A 284 -29.41 -1.63 -6.12
C PHE A 284 -28.52 -2.82 -6.52
N VAL A 285 -28.79 -3.47 -7.67
CA VAL A 285 -27.94 -4.57 -8.17
C VAL A 285 -26.52 -4.10 -8.42
N MET A 286 -26.31 -2.85 -8.85
CA MET A 286 -24.97 -2.23 -9.01
C MET A 286 -24.38 -1.66 -7.70
N GLY A 287 -25.11 -1.76 -6.58
CA GLY A 287 -24.58 -1.56 -5.22
C GLY A 287 -24.71 -0.14 -4.72
N SER A 288 -25.39 0.69 -5.49
CA SER A 288 -25.79 2.00 -5.03
C SER A 288 -26.71 1.84 -3.82
N ASN A 289 -26.48 2.65 -2.80
CA ASN A 289 -27.29 2.68 -1.58
C ASN A 289 -27.24 1.40 -0.72
N LEU A 290 -26.19 0.56 -0.87
CA LEU A 290 -25.96 -0.56 0.05
C LEU A 290 -25.72 -0.11 1.49
N GLU A 291 -25.21 1.12 1.71
CA GLU A 291 -25.07 1.74 3.03
C GLU A 291 -26.40 1.87 3.78
N MET A 292 -27.54 1.84 3.09
CA MET A 292 -28.84 1.82 3.74
C MET A 292 -29.09 0.47 4.46
N PHE A 293 -28.44 -0.60 4.02
CA PHE A 293 -28.58 -1.95 4.53
C PHE A 293 -27.46 -2.37 5.50
N GLN A 294 -26.37 -1.59 5.59
CA GLN A 294 -25.22 -1.78 6.48
C GLN A 294 -25.36 -0.94 7.76
#